data_AF-A0A352FDL5-F1
#
_entry.id   AF-A0A352FDL5-F1
#
_cell.length_a   1.000
_cell.length_b   1.000
_cell.length_c   1.000
_cell.angle_alpha   90.00
_cell.angle_beta   90.00
_cell.angle_gamma   90.00
#
_symmetry.space_group_name_H-M   'P 1'
#
loop_
_entity.id
_entity.type
_entity.pdbx_description
1 polymer ?
#
loop_
_entity_poly.entity_id
_entity_poly.type
_entity_poly.pdbx_seq_one_letter_code
_entity_poly.pdbx_strand_id
1 'polypeptide(L)'
;MADECCSDHHDLERLIGLGACDRVNIKLGKSGGLFNAMKMIRLAEQAGVWVQVGGFVESRLGFTASAHLALASDCVKWCDFDTPMMLEEDPV
;
A
#
# COMPACT_ATOMS: atom_id res chain seq x y z
N MET A 1 -4.63 6.86 9.65
CA MET A 1 -3.99 5.99 8.64
C MET A 1 -2.66 6.63 8.29
N ALA A 2 -1.55 5.90 8.37
CA ALA A 2 -0.23 6.40 8.01
C ALA A 2 0.02 6.27 6.50
N ASP A 3 0.38 7.36 5.83
CA ASP A 3 0.79 7.38 4.41
C ASP A 3 2.22 7.91 4.28
N GLU A 4 2.44 9.22 4.25
CA GLU A 4 3.76 9.83 4.01
C GLU A 4 4.79 9.49 5.10
N CYS A 5 4.32 9.27 6.34
CA CYS A 5 5.17 8.87 7.46
C CYS A 5 5.53 7.38 7.47
N CYS A 6 5.05 6.61 6.48
CA CYS A 6 5.30 5.18 6.31
C CYS A 6 5.72 4.88 4.87
N SER A 7 7.03 4.87 4.62
CA SER A 7 7.55 4.56 3.27
C SER A 7 7.80 3.07 3.08
N ASP A 8 8.37 2.40 4.09
CA ASP A 8 8.74 0.99 4.01
C ASP A 8 8.41 0.20 5.30
N HIS A 9 8.87 -1.05 5.36
CA HIS A 9 8.68 -1.93 6.50
C HIS A 9 9.36 -1.46 7.80
N HIS A 10 10.46 -0.71 7.74
CA HIS A 10 11.12 -0.18 8.94
C HIS A 10 10.29 0.96 9.54
N ASP A 11 9.73 1.83 8.70
CA ASP A 11 8.80 2.85 9.16
C ASP A 11 7.55 2.22 9.79
N LEU A 12 6.99 1.20 9.15
CA LEU A 12 5.79 0.52 9.67
C LEU A 12 6.07 -0.15 11.02
N GLU A 13 7.20 -0.86 11.16
CA GLU A 13 7.62 -1.47 12.42
C GLU A 13 7.72 -0.42 13.54
N ARG A 14 8.35 0.73 13.24
CA ARG A 14 8.45 1.86 14.18
C ARG A 14 7.07 2.41 14.55
N LEU A 15 6.17 2.60 13.59
CA LEU A 15 4.82 3.12 13.83
C LEU A 15 3.98 2.16 14.68
N ILE A 16 4.08 0.85 14.43
CA ILE A 16 3.46 -0.20 15.23
C ILE A 16 3.99 -0.14 16.68
N GLY A 17 5.31 -0.08 16.86
CA GLY A 17 5.93 -0.03 18.18
C GLY A 17 5.51 1.21 19.01
N LEU A 18 5.18 2.31 18.34
CA LEU A 18 4.68 3.54 18.96
C LEU A 18 3.15 3.55 19.15
N GLY A 19 2.42 2.57 18.61
CA GLY A 19 0.95 2.61 18.56
C GLY A 19 0.41 3.83 17.79
N ALA A 20 1.15 4.29 16.78
CA ALA A 20 0.91 5.60 16.15
C ALA A 20 -0.22 5.61 15.10
N CYS A 21 -0.70 4.44 14.68
CA CYS A 21 -1.78 4.34 13.69
C CYS A 21 -2.53 2.99 13.75
N ASP A 22 -3.84 3.04 13.49
CA ASP A 22 -4.68 1.83 13.35
C ASP A 22 -4.67 1.26 11.93
N ARG A 23 -4.16 2.04 10.96
CA ARG A 23 -4.17 1.72 9.52
C ARG A 23 -2.94 2.27 8.81
N VAL A 24 -2.51 1.62 7.74
CA VAL A 24 -1.42 2.07 6.86
C VAL A 24 -1.84 2.07 5.39
N ASN A 25 -1.34 3.03 4.61
CA ASN A 25 -1.46 3.08 3.15
C ASN A 25 -0.16 2.60 2.50
N ILE A 26 -0.18 1.41 1.91
CA ILE A 26 0.96 0.83 1.18
C ILE A 26 0.87 1.24 -0.28
N LYS A 27 1.94 1.85 -0.79
CA LYS A 27 2.11 2.22 -2.20
C LYS A 27 3.39 1.62 -2.72
N LEU A 28 3.35 0.96 -3.88
CA LEU A 28 4.54 0.31 -4.46
C LEU A 28 5.68 1.30 -4.71
N GLY A 29 5.35 2.55 -5.11
CA GLY A 29 6.32 3.62 -5.30
C GLY A 29 7.04 4.06 -4.03
N LYS A 30 6.43 3.89 -2.84
CA LYS A 30 7.07 4.18 -1.54
C LYS A 30 7.89 3.00 -1.04
N SER A 31 7.33 1.80 -1.11
CA SER A 31 7.97 0.60 -0.55
C SER A 31 9.17 0.10 -1.35
N GLY A 32 9.40 0.65 -2.55
CA GLY A 32 10.40 0.14 -3.49
C GLY A 32 9.98 -1.18 -4.12
N GLY A 33 8.68 -1.36 -4.37
CA GLY A 33 8.13 -2.53 -5.06
C GLY A 33 7.52 -3.62 -4.16
N LEU A 34 7.12 -4.73 -4.81
CA LEU A 34 6.32 -5.80 -4.23
C LEU A 34 6.99 -6.52 -3.05
N PHE A 35 8.31 -6.72 -3.11
CA PHE A 35 9.03 -7.49 -2.10
C PHE A 35 8.91 -6.87 -0.71
N ASN A 36 9.15 -5.56 -0.60
CA ASN A 36 9.01 -4.85 0.66
C ASN A 36 7.55 -4.60 1.02
N ALA A 37 6.66 -4.37 0.04
CA ALA A 37 5.22 -4.25 0.29
C ALA A 37 4.65 -5.52 0.96
N MET A 38 5.09 -6.71 0.54
CA MET A 38 4.70 -7.97 1.18
C MET A 38 5.23 -8.10 2.62
N LYS A 39 6.41 -7.57 2.93
CA LYS A 39 6.89 -7.49 4.32
C LYS A 39 5.99 -6.57 5.15
N MET A 40 5.61 -5.42 4.60
CA MET A 40 4.72 -4.46 5.27
C MET A 40 3.34 -5.08 5.55
N ILE A 41 2.74 -5.79 4.59
CA ILE A 41 1.47 -6.51 4.78
C ILE A 41 1.57 -7.53 5.93
N ARG A 42 2.66 -8.32 5.99
CA ARG A 42 2.88 -9.29 7.08
C ARG A 42 3.03 -8.62 8.44
N LEU A 43 3.77 -7.51 8.52
CA LEU A 43 3.89 -6.74 9.77
C LEU A 43 2.54 -6.18 10.22
N ALA A 44 1.76 -5.63 9.29
CA ALA A 44 0.45 -5.08 9.57
C ALA A 44 -0.52 -6.17 10.08
N GLU A 45 -0.54 -7.34 9.42
CA GLU A 45 -1.35 -8.49 9.81
C GLU A 45 -0.99 -8.99 11.22
N GLN A 46 0.29 -9.13 11.54
CA GLN A 46 0.76 -9.53 12.87
C GLN A 46 0.41 -8.53 13.97
N ALA A 47 0.38 -7.24 13.63
CA ALA A 47 0.07 -6.16 14.57
C ALA A 47 -1.43 -5.81 14.65
N GLY A 48 -2.28 -6.46 13.85
CA GLY A 48 -3.70 -6.11 13.75
C GLY A 48 -3.96 -4.71 13.15
N VAL A 49 -3.01 -4.18 12.38
CA VAL A 49 -3.13 -2.92 11.66
C VAL A 49 -3.73 -3.20 10.29
N TRP A 50 -4.79 -2.47 9.91
CA TRP A 50 -5.40 -2.68 8.60
C TRP A 50 -4.66 -1.96 7.48
N VAL A 51 -4.71 -2.54 6.28
CA VAL A 51 -4.01 -2.03 5.10
C VAL A 51 -5.00 -1.45 4.09
N GLN A 52 -4.67 -0.26 3.58
CA GLN A 52 -5.10 0.22 2.28
C GLN A 52 -3.95 0.04 1.29
N VAL A 53 -4.24 -0.40 0.07
CA VAL A 53 -3.27 -0.33 -1.04
C VAL A 53 -3.68 0.84 -1.94
N GLY A 54 -2.73 1.71 -2.26
CA GLY A 54 -2.94 2.86 -3.14
C GLY A 54 -1.74 3.13 -4.04
N GLY A 55 -1.75 4.30 -4.66
CA GLY A 55 -0.68 4.75 -5.55
C GLY A 55 -0.49 6.27 -5.53
N PHE A 56 0.15 6.75 -6.59
CA PHE A 56 0.30 8.15 -6.94
C PHE A 56 -0.56 8.46 -8.16
N VAL A 57 0.05 8.52 -9.34
CA VAL A 57 -0.58 8.83 -10.63
C VAL A 57 -0.17 7.80 -11.69
N GLU A 58 0.01 6.54 -11.28
CA GLU A 58 0.36 5.46 -12.20
C GLU A 58 -0.77 5.18 -13.22
N SER A 59 -0.41 4.62 -14.37
CA SER A 59 -1.38 4.06 -15.32
C SER A 59 -1.98 2.74 -14.81
N ARG A 60 -2.91 2.16 -15.57
CA ARG A 60 -3.46 0.82 -15.26
C ARG A 60 -2.38 -0.25 -15.10
N LEU A 61 -1.21 -0.12 -15.73
CA LEU A 61 -0.11 -1.06 -15.55
C LEU A 61 0.36 -1.10 -14.08
N GLY A 62 0.61 0.07 -13.48
CA GLY A 62 1.04 0.16 -12.09
C GLY A 62 -0.06 -0.28 -11.13
N PHE A 63 -1.29 0.17 -11.36
CA PHE A 63 -2.42 -0.23 -10.52
C PHE A 63 -2.81 -1.70 -10.66
N THR A 64 -2.51 -2.36 -11.79
CA THR A 64 -2.66 -3.81 -11.90
C THR A 64 -1.70 -4.55 -10.96
N ALA A 65 -0.46 -4.08 -10.81
CA ALA A 65 0.46 -4.65 -9.82
C ALA A 65 -0.03 -4.40 -8.38
N SER A 66 -0.55 -3.19 -8.10
CA SER A 66 -1.17 -2.85 -6.81
C SER A 66 -2.42 -3.70 -6.52
N ALA A 67 -3.23 -4.01 -7.53
CA ALA A 67 -4.41 -4.87 -7.39
C ALA A 67 -4.03 -6.31 -7.04
N HIS A 68 -2.96 -6.85 -7.65
CA HIS A 68 -2.44 -8.16 -7.26
C HIS A 68 -1.94 -8.17 -5.82
N LEU A 69 -1.24 -7.11 -5.38
CA LEU A 69 -0.83 -6.96 -3.99
C LEU A 69 -2.04 -6.90 -3.04
N ALA A 70 -3.10 -6.20 -3.41
CA ALA A 70 -4.27 -6.03 -2.56
C ALA A 70 -5.05 -7.33 -2.30
N LEU A 71 -4.87 -8.34 -3.14
CA LEU A 71 -5.45 -9.68 -2.96
C LEU A 71 -4.54 -10.63 -2.16
N ALA A 72 -3.38 -10.17 -1.69
CA ALA A 72 -2.38 -11.05 -1.06
C ALA A 72 -2.66 -11.38 0.42
N SER A 73 -3.54 -10.64 1.10
CA SER A 73 -3.93 -10.90 2.50
C SER A 73 -5.29 -10.27 2.81
N ASP A 74 -6.05 -10.91 3.69
CA ASP A 74 -7.31 -10.40 4.21
C ASP A 74 -7.14 -9.12 5.05
N CYS A 75 -5.92 -8.76 5.49
CA CYS A 75 -5.69 -7.51 6.22
C CYS A 75 -5.79 -6.26 5.31
N VAL A 76 -5.75 -6.46 3.99
CA VAL A 76 -6.03 -5.41 3.01
C VAL A 76 -7.54 -5.24 2.90
N LYS A 77 -8.05 -4.07 3.29
CA LYS A 77 -9.49 -3.78 3.30
C LYS A 77 -9.92 -2.68 2.35
N TRP A 78 -8.98 -1.85 1.88
CA TRP A 78 -9.27 -0.72 0.99
C TRP A 78 -8.31 -0.67 -0.19
N CYS A 79 -8.83 -0.20 -1.32
CA CYS A 79 -8.08 0.02 -2.56
C CYS A 79 -8.33 1.46 -3.03
N ASP A 80 -7.26 2.17 -3.34
CA ASP A 80 -7.26 3.56 -3.82
C ASP A 80 -6.58 3.61 -5.19
N PHE A 81 -7.33 3.21 -6.24
CA PHE A 81 -6.83 2.89 -7.58
C PHE A 81 -7.45 3.77 -8.68
N ASP A 82 -7.75 5.02 -8.38
CA ASP A 82 -8.62 5.87 -9.19
C ASP A 82 -7.90 6.63 -10.30
N THR A 83 -6.62 6.96 -10.13
CA THR A 83 -5.92 7.86 -11.05
C THR A 83 -5.82 7.40 -12.52
N PRO A 84 -5.87 6.10 -12.88
CA PRO A 84 -5.99 5.72 -14.29
C PRO A 84 -7.25 6.28 -14.97
N MET A 85 -8.33 6.50 -14.23
CA MET A 85 -9.56 7.13 -14.75
C MET A 85 -9.40 8.63 -15.02
N MET A 86 -8.31 9.24 -14.55
CA MET A 86 -8.00 10.66 -14.74
C MET A 86 -7.09 10.92 -15.94
N LEU A 87 -6.59 9.86 -16.61
CA LEU A 87 -5.75 9.98 -17.78
C LEU A 87 -6.59 10.35 -19.01
N GLU A 88 -6.13 11.31 -19.81
CA GLU A 88 -6.78 11.69 -21.08
C GLU A 88 -6.73 10.55 -22.11
N GLU A 89 -5.61 9.84 -22.16
CA GLU A 89 -5.40 8.66 -22.99
C GLU A 89 -4.85 7.53 -22.12
N ASP A 90 -5.40 6.32 -22.31
CA ASP A 90 -4.96 5.12 -21.62
C ASP A 90 -3.96 4.35 -22.50
N PRO A 91 -2.66 4.31 -22.15
CA PRO A 91 -1.62 3.81 -23.04
C PRO A 91 -1.46 2.28 -23.01
N VAL A 92 -2.33 1.54 -22.31
CA VAL A 92 -2.22 0.09 -22.09
C VAL A 92 -3.48 -0.69 -22.40
#